data_AF-A0A378VYW9-F1
#
_entry.id   AF-A0A378VYW9-F1
#
_cell.length_a   1.000
_cell.length_b   1.000
_cell.length_c   1.000
_cell.angle_alpha   90.00
_cell.angle_beta   90.00
_cell.angle_gamma   90.00
#
_symmetry.space_group_name_H-M   'P 1'
#
loop_
_entity.id
_entity.type
_entity.pdbx_description
1 polymer ?
#
loop_
_entity_poly.entity_id
_entity_poly.type
_entity_poly.pdbx_seq_one_letter_code
_entity_poly.pdbx_strand_id
1 'polypeptide(L)'
;MKIQTVLNSDIAMQLDECTPGETTREQARKSLQMSLRWAERSKKAFEDLKNPNALFGIVQGAMYEDLREESLRGLEEFDFPGLAVGGLSVGEPKPEMYRMLHAVGPMLPEHKPHYLMGVGTPEDLVYGVAHGIDMFDCVMPTRNARNGWLFTRFGDLKIKTPNTSPTSVR
;
A
#
# COMPACT_ATOMS: atom_id res chain seq x y z
N MET A 1 -16.18 -6.77 6.63
CA MET A 1 -15.60 -7.57 7.74
C MET A 1 -16.05 -9.03 7.79
N LYS A 2 -17.34 -9.34 7.69
CA LYS A 2 -17.86 -10.73 7.75
C LYS A 2 -17.06 -11.73 6.90
N ILE A 3 -16.79 -11.40 5.63
CA ILE A 3 -16.03 -12.28 4.72
C ILE A 3 -14.62 -12.58 5.26
N GLN A 4 -13.86 -11.55 5.62
CA GLN A 4 -12.50 -11.72 6.18
C GLN A 4 -12.50 -12.51 7.50
N THR A 5 -13.58 -12.39 8.30
CA THR A 5 -13.76 -13.19 9.53
C THR A 5 -14.04 -14.66 9.21
N VAL A 6 -14.90 -14.95 8.22
CA VAL A 6 -15.18 -16.33 7.77
C VAL A 6 -13.94 -16.99 7.18
N LEU A 7 -13.12 -16.23 6.44
CA LEU A 7 -11.84 -16.69 5.92
C LEU A 7 -10.76 -16.81 7.01
N ASN A 8 -11.05 -16.36 8.23
CA ASN A 8 -10.13 -16.29 9.36
C ASN A 8 -8.79 -15.62 9.01
N SER A 9 -8.86 -14.46 8.38
CA SER A 9 -7.67 -13.66 8.07
C SER A 9 -7.00 -13.18 9.35
N ASP A 10 -5.70 -13.48 9.53
CA ASP A 10 -4.91 -13.07 10.70
C ASP A 10 -4.72 -11.54 10.77
N ILE A 11 -4.68 -10.88 9.62
CA ILE A 11 -4.67 -9.42 9.49
C ILE A 11 -5.76 -9.04 8.50
N ALA A 12 -6.90 -8.61 9.04
CA ALA A 12 -7.96 -8.05 8.23
C ALA A 12 -7.61 -6.61 7.82
N MET A 13 -8.08 -6.20 6.65
CA MET A 13 -7.97 -4.82 6.16
C MET A 13 -9.33 -4.13 6.25
N GLN A 14 -9.36 -2.85 6.64
CA GLN A 14 -10.58 -2.06 6.49
C GLN A 14 -11.04 -2.03 5.02
N LEU A 15 -12.33 -1.81 4.80
CA LEU A 15 -12.81 -1.50 3.46
C LEU A 15 -12.48 -0.04 3.13
N ASP A 16 -11.92 0.22 1.95
CA ASP A 16 -11.57 1.55 1.48
C ASP A 16 -11.99 1.77 0.02
N GLU A 17 -11.87 3.02 -0.44
CA GLU A 17 -12.05 3.39 -1.84
C GLU A 17 -10.70 3.84 -2.41
N CYS A 18 -10.21 3.13 -3.42
CA CYS A 18 -8.98 3.47 -4.10
C CYS A 18 -9.22 4.56 -5.15
N THR A 19 -8.56 5.70 -4.99
CA THR A 19 -8.59 6.77 -6.00
C THR A 19 -7.59 6.47 -7.14
N PRO A 20 -7.91 6.76 -8.41
CA PRO A 20 -6.94 6.70 -9.51
C PRO A 20 -5.75 7.66 -9.29
N GLY A 21 -4.60 7.35 -9.89
CA GLY A 21 -3.39 8.18 -9.76
C GLY A 21 -3.56 9.60 -10.32
N GLU A 22 -4.24 9.73 -11.46
CA GLU A 22 -4.63 11.03 -12.05
C GLU A 22 -6.03 11.42 -11.56
N THR A 23 -6.08 12.09 -10.41
CA THR A 23 -7.35 12.54 -9.82
C THR A 23 -7.23 13.99 -9.37
N THR A 24 -8.33 14.74 -9.39
CA THR A 24 -8.33 16.08 -8.83
C THR A 24 -8.30 16.01 -7.30
N ARG A 25 -7.78 17.07 -6.66
CA ARG A 25 -7.78 17.17 -5.19
C ARG A 25 -9.18 17.01 -4.58
N GLU A 26 -10.21 17.53 -5.25
CA GLU A 26 -11.60 17.40 -4.80
C GLU A 26 -12.09 15.94 -4.84
N GLN A 27 -11.80 15.23 -5.93
CA GLN A 27 -12.13 13.82 -6.08
C GLN A 27 -11.38 12.96 -5.05
N ALA A 28 -10.07 13.18 -4.89
CA ALA A 28 -9.26 12.53 -3.85
C ALA A 28 -9.83 12.77 -2.45
N ARG A 29 -10.20 14.01 -2.13
CA ARG A 29 -10.80 14.35 -0.83
C ARG A 29 -12.14 13.64 -0.63
N LYS A 30 -13.01 13.62 -1.64
CA LYS A 30 -14.29 12.92 -1.57
C LYS A 30 -14.11 11.42 -1.32
N SER A 31 -13.15 10.80 -2.02
CA SER A 31 -12.82 9.39 -1.90
C SER A 31 -12.20 9.06 -0.54
N LEU A 32 -11.28 9.89 -0.06
CA LEU A 32 -10.73 9.83 1.29
C LEU A 32 -11.83 9.86 2.36
N GLN A 33 -12.74 10.83 2.26
CA GLN A 33 -13.85 10.97 3.20
C GLN A 33 -14.77 9.74 3.20
N MET A 34 -14.93 9.08 2.05
CA MET A 34 -15.64 7.80 2.00
C MET A 34 -14.86 6.68 2.70
N SER A 35 -13.56 6.60 2.47
CA SER A 35 -12.67 5.63 3.12
C SER A 35 -12.66 5.79 4.64
N LEU A 36 -12.67 7.01 5.17
CA LEU A 36 -12.77 7.26 6.62
C LEU A 36 -14.12 6.80 7.20
N ARG A 37 -15.25 7.08 6.52
CA ARG A 37 -16.55 6.53 6.93
C ARG A 37 -16.58 5.00 6.88
N TRP A 38 -15.85 4.39 5.96
CA TRP A 38 -15.74 2.94 5.88
C TRP A 38 -14.75 2.35 6.89
N ALA A 39 -13.73 3.11 7.31
CA ALA A 39 -12.84 2.78 8.41
C ALA A 39 -13.64 2.57 9.71
N GLU A 40 -14.43 3.57 10.09
CA GLU A 40 -15.31 3.53 11.26
C GLU A 40 -16.25 2.31 11.21
N ARG A 41 -16.94 2.14 10.09
CA ARG A 41 -17.87 1.01 9.88
C ARG A 41 -17.16 -0.34 9.90
N SER A 42 -15.93 -0.40 9.40
CA SER A 42 -15.12 -1.62 9.40
C SER A 42 -14.68 -1.97 10.82
N LYS A 43 -14.16 -1.00 11.58
CA LYS A 43 -13.78 -1.15 12.99
C LYS A 43 -14.96 -1.64 13.82
N LYS A 44 -16.09 -0.93 13.75
CA LYS A 44 -17.32 -1.32 14.45
C LYS A 44 -17.75 -2.75 14.10
N ALA A 45 -17.81 -3.08 12.82
CA ALA A 45 -18.23 -4.41 12.40
C ALA A 45 -17.25 -5.53 12.82
N PHE A 46 -15.96 -5.22 12.91
CA PHE A 46 -14.93 -6.15 13.37
C PHE A 46 -15.08 -6.45 14.87
N GLU A 47 -15.31 -5.41 15.68
CA GLU A 47 -15.57 -5.52 17.12
C GLU A 47 -16.90 -6.23 17.42
N ASP A 48 -17.97 -5.89 16.69
CA ASP A 48 -19.30 -6.52 16.84
C ASP A 48 -19.22 -8.03 16.53
N LEU A 49 -18.33 -8.45 15.63
CA LEU A 49 -18.05 -9.86 15.31
C LEU A 49 -17.14 -10.56 16.34
N LYS A 50 -16.58 -9.81 17.30
CA LYS A 50 -15.59 -10.29 18.28
C LYS A 50 -14.42 -11.03 17.62
N ASN A 51 -13.96 -10.51 16.49
CA ASN A 51 -12.86 -11.13 15.76
C ASN A 51 -11.55 -10.95 16.59
N PRO A 52 -10.83 -12.04 16.92
CA PRO A 52 -9.64 -11.98 17.77
C PRO A 52 -8.36 -11.56 17.04
N ASN A 53 -8.41 -11.41 15.71
CA ASN A 53 -7.25 -11.13 14.87
C ASN A 53 -6.92 -9.63 14.81
N ALA A 54 -6.00 -9.22 13.94
CA ALA A 54 -5.71 -7.81 13.73
C ALA A 54 -6.61 -7.18 12.66
N LEU A 55 -6.83 -5.86 12.75
CA LEU A 55 -7.47 -5.05 11.71
C LEU A 55 -6.58 -3.84 11.40
N PHE A 56 -6.16 -3.67 10.16
CA PHE A 56 -5.35 -2.52 9.76
C PHE A 56 -6.23 -1.42 9.14
N GLY A 57 -5.89 -0.17 9.47
CA GLY A 57 -6.41 1.01 8.77
C GLY A 57 -5.66 1.24 7.46
N ILE A 58 -6.25 1.96 6.51
CA ILE A 58 -5.64 2.26 5.22
C ILE A 58 -5.63 3.77 5.01
N VAL A 59 -4.43 4.35 4.96
CA VAL A 59 -4.17 5.76 4.65
C VAL A 59 -4.42 5.99 3.17
N GLN A 60 -5.33 6.90 2.86
CA GLN A 60 -5.68 7.35 1.49
C GLN A 60 -5.34 8.84 1.32
N GLY A 61 -5.52 9.38 0.10
CA GLY A 61 -5.24 10.80 -0.18
C GLY A 61 -4.56 11.07 -1.52
N ALA A 62 -4.39 10.04 -2.37
CA ALA A 62 -3.72 10.14 -3.67
C ALA A 62 -2.32 10.77 -3.53
N MET A 63 -1.95 11.67 -4.45
CA MET A 63 -0.65 12.38 -4.49
C MET A 63 -0.65 13.72 -3.74
N TYR A 64 -1.60 13.92 -2.82
CA TYR A 64 -1.77 15.15 -2.02
C TYR A 64 -1.38 14.93 -0.56
N GLU A 65 -0.30 15.58 -0.12
CA GLU A 65 0.28 15.42 1.23
C GLU A 65 -0.70 15.85 2.33
N ASP A 66 -1.43 16.95 2.12
CA ASP A 66 -2.43 17.46 3.05
C ASP A 66 -3.60 16.48 3.24
N LEU A 67 -3.97 15.74 2.18
CA LEU A 67 -5.00 14.71 2.27
C LEU A 67 -4.48 13.44 2.97
N ARG A 68 -3.20 13.11 2.83
CA ARG A 68 -2.57 12.01 3.58
C ARG A 68 -2.54 12.31 5.08
N GLU A 69 -2.18 13.54 5.45
CA GLU A 69 -2.21 13.99 6.84
C GLU A 69 -3.64 14.00 7.40
N GLU A 70 -4.62 14.46 6.62
CA GLU A 70 -6.05 14.34 6.98
C GLU A 70 -6.49 12.89 7.18
N SER A 71 -6.05 11.98 6.32
CA SER A 71 -6.32 10.56 6.46
C SER A 71 -5.74 9.99 7.74
N LEU A 72 -4.50 10.33 8.08
CA LEU A 72 -3.84 9.85 9.30
C LEU A 72 -4.56 10.33 10.55
N ARG A 73 -4.83 11.63 10.65
CA ARG A 73 -5.63 12.21 11.75
C ARG A 73 -6.98 11.53 11.90
N GLY A 74 -7.68 11.28 10.78
CA GLY A 74 -8.97 10.59 10.81
C GLY A 74 -8.88 9.13 11.24
N LEU A 75 -7.75 8.45 10.99
CA LEU A 75 -7.56 7.04 11.39
C LEU A 75 -7.08 6.89 12.84
N GLU A 76 -6.43 7.92 13.42
CA GLU A 76 -6.00 7.92 14.82
C GLU A 76 -7.15 7.67 15.80
N GLU A 77 -8.35 8.18 15.48
CA GLU A 77 -9.55 8.02 16.32
C GLU A 77 -9.98 6.55 16.52
N PHE A 78 -9.60 5.65 15.62
CA PHE A 78 -10.04 4.24 15.64
C PHE A 78 -9.01 3.28 16.25
N ASP A 79 -7.81 3.78 16.56
CA ASP A 79 -6.69 3.02 17.11
C ASP A 79 -6.50 1.64 16.45
N PHE A 80 -6.22 1.63 15.14
CA PHE A 80 -5.86 0.39 14.45
C PHE A 80 -4.48 -0.11 14.93
N PRO A 81 -4.29 -1.42 15.16
CA PRO A 81 -2.98 -1.99 15.53
C PRO A 81 -1.91 -1.88 14.43
N GLY A 82 -2.28 -1.53 13.20
CA GLY A 82 -1.35 -1.29 12.10
C GLY A 82 -1.99 -0.41 11.02
N LEU A 83 -1.14 0.19 10.20
CA LEU A 83 -1.56 1.11 9.14
C LEU A 83 -0.97 0.70 7.81
N ALA A 84 -1.82 0.66 6.78
CA ALA A 84 -1.39 0.50 5.41
C ALA A 84 -1.39 1.84 4.68
N VAL A 85 -0.49 1.99 3.72
CA VAL A 85 -0.43 3.10 2.79
C VAL A 85 -0.98 2.62 1.45
N GLY A 86 -2.22 3.05 1.15
CA GLY A 86 -2.93 2.69 -0.07
C GLY A 86 -2.73 3.71 -1.20
N GLY A 87 -3.06 3.31 -2.43
CA GLY A 87 -3.12 4.23 -3.57
C GLY A 87 -1.77 4.77 -4.06
N LEU A 88 -0.67 4.05 -3.82
CA LEU A 88 0.69 4.37 -4.28
C LEU A 88 1.26 3.28 -5.22
N SER A 89 0.38 2.66 -6.02
CA SER A 89 0.76 1.73 -7.09
C SER A 89 -0.35 1.67 -8.15
N VAL A 90 -0.90 2.82 -8.51
CA VAL A 90 -2.12 2.96 -9.32
C VAL A 90 -1.86 3.56 -10.70
N GLY A 91 -0.60 3.65 -11.10
CA GLY A 91 -0.16 4.11 -12.42
C GLY A 91 0.53 5.46 -12.41
N GLU A 92 0.79 6.03 -11.24
CA GLU A 92 1.56 7.25 -11.08
C GLU A 92 3.03 7.08 -11.53
N PRO A 93 3.71 8.17 -11.91
CA PRO A 93 5.14 8.13 -12.16
C PRO A 93 5.92 7.73 -10.90
N LYS A 94 6.97 6.92 -11.08
CA LYS A 94 7.86 6.47 -9.98
C LYS A 94 8.36 7.62 -9.07
N PRO A 95 8.79 8.78 -9.60
CA PRO A 95 9.23 9.89 -8.75
C PRO A 95 8.11 10.44 -7.84
N GLU A 96 6.85 10.42 -8.29
CA GLU A 96 5.71 10.87 -7.48
C GLU A 96 5.41 9.88 -6.35
N MET A 97 5.46 8.57 -6.62
CA MET A 97 5.34 7.54 -5.60
C MET A 97 6.41 7.72 -4.50
N TYR A 98 7.67 7.94 -4.90
CA TYR A 98 8.78 8.16 -3.97
C TYR A 98 8.64 9.47 -3.20
N ARG A 99 8.27 10.58 -3.86
CA ARG A 99 7.95 11.85 -3.19
C ARG A 99 6.90 11.65 -2.11
N MET A 100 5.84 10.90 -2.42
CA MET A 100 4.76 10.66 -1.48
C MET A 100 5.17 9.75 -0.32
N LEU A 101 5.94 8.70 -0.57
CA LEU A 101 6.51 7.87 0.50
C LEU A 101 7.41 8.67 1.45
N HIS A 102 8.26 9.55 0.90
CA HIS A 102 9.09 10.44 1.71
C HIS A 102 8.26 11.41 2.56
N ALA A 103 7.14 11.91 2.03
CA ALA A 103 6.25 12.80 2.78
C ALA A 103 5.45 12.05 3.87
N VAL A 104 4.92 10.86 3.57
CA VAL A 104 4.07 10.09 4.48
C VAL A 104 4.88 9.41 5.58
N GLY A 105 6.08 8.91 5.29
CA GLY A 105 6.92 8.16 6.23
C GLY A 105 7.04 8.81 7.62
N PRO A 106 7.46 10.09 7.72
CA PRO A 106 7.57 10.81 9.00
C PRO A 106 6.25 11.07 9.71
N MET A 107 5.11 10.98 9.02
CA MET A 107 3.78 11.18 9.61
C MET A 107 3.23 9.89 10.22
N LEU A 108 3.81 8.74 9.89
CA LEU A 108 3.32 7.44 10.37
C LEU A 108 3.76 7.19 11.83
N PRO A 109 2.88 6.61 12.66
CA PRO A 109 3.17 6.36 14.08
C PRO A 109 4.20 5.25 14.28
N GLU A 110 5.40 5.59 14.75
CA GLU A 110 6.56 4.69 14.92
C GLU A 110 6.30 3.38 15.69
N HIS A 111 5.27 3.34 16.54
CA HIS A 111 4.94 2.18 17.37
C HIS A 111 3.95 1.20 16.69
N LYS A 112 3.62 1.42 15.42
CA LYS A 112 2.71 0.57 14.64
C LYS A 112 3.42 0.08 13.37
N PRO A 113 3.13 -1.13 12.87
CA PRO A 113 3.64 -1.58 11.59
C PRO A 113 3.03 -0.80 10.44
N HIS A 114 3.86 -0.49 9.44
CA HIS A 114 3.49 0.25 8.23
C HIS A 114 3.53 -0.65 7.00
N TYR A 115 2.40 -0.79 6.31
CA TYR A 115 2.24 -1.70 5.17
C TYR A 115 2.03 -0.93 3.85
N LEU A 116 2.98 -1.02 2.92
CA LEU A 116 2.82 -0.45 1.58
C LEU A 116 2.15 -1.46 0.63
N MET A 117 0.95 -1.12 0.15
CA MET A 117 0.12 -2.03 -0.62
C MET A 117 0.46 -2.03 -2.11
N GLY A 118 0.69 -3.21 -2.69
CA GLY A 118 0.80 -3.45 -4.13
C GLY A 118 2.14 -3.06 -4.77
N VAL A 119 3.09 -2.57 -4.00
CA VAL A 119 4.42 -2.11 -4.48
C VAL A 119 5.44 -3.24 -4.35
N GLY A 120 6.36 -3.38 -5.32
CA GLY A 120 7.38 -4.41 -5.15
C GLY A 120 8.41 -4.66 -6.25
N THR A 121 8.97 -3.64 -6.92
CA THR A 121 10.32 -3.86 -7.49
C THR A 121 11.33 -3.96 -6.34
N PRO A 122 12.47 -4.67 -6.49
CA PRO A 122 13.48 -4.73 -5.44
C PRO A 122 13.94 -3.35 -4.94
N GLU A 123 14.07 -2.37 -5.84
CA GLU A 123 14.43 -0.99 -5.52
C GLU A 123 13.35 -0.30 -4.68
N ASP A 124 12.06 -0.58 -4.95
CA ASP A 124 10.95 -0.04 -4.18
C ASP A 124 10.93 -0.55 -2.75
N LEU A 125 11.24 -1.83 -2.56
CA LEU A 125 11.31 -2.41 -1.22
C LEU A 125 12.39 -1.70 -0.41
N VAL A 126 13.58 -1.52 -0.99
CA VAL A 126 14.69 -0.80 -0.35
C VAL A 126 14.30 0.66 -0.05
N TYR A 127 13.68 1.34 -1.00
CA TYR A 127 13.24 2.72 -0.82
C TYR A 127 12.17 2.83 0.27
N GLY A 128 11.15 1.96 0.25
CA GLY A 128 10.09 1.94 1.26
C GLY A 128 10.63 1.69 2.67
N VAL A 129 11.52 0.70 2.83
CA VAL A 129 12.18 0.42 4.12
C VAL A 129 12.96 1.64 4.61
N ALA A 130 13.69 2.33 3.73
CA ALA A 130 14.42 3.55 4.08
C ALA A 130 13.51 4.72 4.50
N HIS A 131 12.20 4.65 4.20
CA HIS A 131 11.20 5.67 4.53
C HIS A 131 10.10 5.14 5.47
N GLY A 132 10.44 4.12 6.28
CA GLY A 132 9.60 3.70 7.40
C GLY A 132 8.50 2.68 7.07
N ILE A 133 8.59 1.97 5.94
CA ILE A 133 7.66 0.88 5.61
C ILE A 133 8.22 -0.47 6.08
N ASP A 134 7.38 -1.27 6.72
CA ASP A 134 7.73 -2.56 7.33
C ASP A 134 7.20 -3.78 6.56
N MET A 135 6.10 -3.62 5.83
CA MET A 135 5.41 -4.70 5.12
C MET A 135 5.12 -4.32 3.67
N PHE A 136 5.15 -5.32 2.79
CA PHE A 136 4.91 -5.16 1.35
C PHE A 136 4.20 -6.38 0.78
N ASP A 137 3.42 -6.18 -0.27
CA ASP A 137 2.88 -7.25 -1.10
C ASP A 137 3.00 -6.87 -2.57
N CYS A 138 3.32 -7.85 -3.43
CA CYS A 138 3.29 -7.61 -4.87
C CYS A 138 3.13 -8.91 -5.64
N VAL A 139 2.32 -8.88 -6.69
CA VAL A 139 2.20 -9.99 -7.65
C VAL A 139 3.42 -10.09 -8.57
N MET A 140 4.24 -9.05 -8.66
CA MET A 140 5.37 -8.94 -9.59
C MET A 140 6.30 -10.17 -9.59
N PRO A 141 6.85 -10.64 -8.46
CA PRO A 141 7.77 -11.79 -8.48
C PRO A 141 7.14 -13.04 -9.10
N THR A 142 5.92 -13.41 -8.70
CA THR A 142 5.27 -14.62 -9.22
C THR A 142 4.81 -14.45 -10.67
N ARG A 143 4.28 -13.27 -11.04
CA ARG A 143 3.83 -12.97 -12.40
C ARG A 143 5.00 -12.93 -13.39
N ASN A 144 6.11 -12.32 -13.00
CA ASN A 144 7.31 -12.19 -13.82
C ASN A 144 7.98 -13.56 -14.02
N ALA A 145 8.09 -14.37 -12.96
CA ALA A 145 8.62 -15.72 -13.06
C ALA A 145 7.85 -16.58 -14.08
N ARG A 146 6.49 -16.56 -14.06
CA ARG A 146 5.66 -17.27 -15.06
C ARG A 146 5.91 -16.80 -16.50
N ASN A 147 6.31 -15.55 -16.67
CA ASN A 147 6.66 -14.94 -17.97
C ASN A 147 8.16 -15.05 -18.31
N GLY A 148 8.96 -15.76 -17.51
CA GLY A 148 10.38 -15.99 -17.77
C GLY A 148 11.25 -14.79 -17.45
N TRP A 149 10.91 -14.01 -16.44
CA TRP A 149 11.74 -12.92 -15.91
C TRP A 149 12.26 -13.33 -14.53
N LEU A 150 13.55 -13.15 -14.29
CA LEU A 150 14.23 -13.46 -13.04
C LEU A 150 14.88 -12.20 -12.47
N PHE A 151 14.59 -11.90 -11.21
CA PHE A 151 15.29 -10.87 -10.45
C PHE A 151 16.60 -11.45 -9.93
N THR A 152 17.72 -10.78 -10.16
CA THR A 152 19.02 -11.16 -9.62
C THR A 152 19.71 -9.96 -8.99
N ARG A 153 20.73 -10.20 -8.17
CA ARG A 153 21.57 -9.12 -7.61
C ARG A 153 22.34 -8.31 -8.67
N PHE A 154 22.36 -8.76 -9.93
CA PHE A 154 23.04 -8.12 -11.06
C PHE A 154 22.04 -7.53 -12.07
N GLY A 155 20.76 -7.43 -11.70
CA GLY A 155 19.67 -6.96 -12.56
C GLY A 155 18.78 -8.08 -13.09
N ASP A 156 17.85 -7.68 -13.95
CA ASP A 156 16.78 -8.54 -14.44
C ASP A 156 17.23 -9.39 -15.63
N LEU A 157 16.91 -10.68 -15.61
CA LEU A 157 17.18 -11.62 -16.70
C LEU A 157 15.88 -12.12 -17.35
N LYS A 158 15.82 -12.13 -18.69
CA LYS A 158 14.71 -12.72 -19.45
C LYS A 158 15.14 -14.05 -20.07
N ILE A 159 14.54 -15.16 -19.62
CA ILE A 159 14.97 -16.52 -19.97
C ILE A 159 14.17 -17.17 -21.11
N LYS A 160 13.10 -16.52 -21.60
CA LYS A 160 12.28 -17.03 -22.73
C LYS A 160 12.70 -16.48 -24.09
N THR A 161 13.57 -15.47 -24.14
CA THR A 161 14.00 -14.86 -25.40
C THR A 161 15.35 -15.46 -25.80
N PRO A 162 15.45 -16.21 -26.92
CA PRO A 162 16.74 -16.57 -27.47
C PRO A 162 17.36 -15.30 -28.07
N ASN A 163 18.56 -14.91 -27.62
CA ASN A 163 19.30 -13.69 -27.97
C ASN A 163 18.82 -12.37 -27.33
N THR A 164 19.43 -12.01 -26.20
CA THR A 164 19.93 -10.64 -25.99
C THR A 164 21.28 -10.72 -25.29
N SER A 165 22.29 -10.15 -25.92
CA SER A 165 23.64 -9.95 -25.38
C SER A 165 23.62 -9.22 -24.02
N PRO A 166 24.65 -9.36 -23.17
CA PRO A 166 24.68 -8.81 -21.80
C PRO A 166 24.81 -7.27 -21.71
N THR A 167 24.50 -6.54 -22.78
CA THR A 167 24.81 -5.11 -22.90
C THR A 167 23.55 -4.30 -23.19
N SER A 168 22.77 -3.97 -22.15
CA SER A 168 22.07 -2.68 -22.02
C SER A 168 21.15 -2.68 -20.79
N VAL A 169 21.74 -2.59 -19.60
CA VAL A 169 21.07 -1.98 -18.44
C VAL A 169 22.14 -1.13 -17.73
N ARG A 170 22.21 0.13 -18.13
CA ARG A 170 22.75 1.24 -17.35
C ARG A 170 21.61 2.20 -17.12
#